data_AF-A0A813FWI5-F1
#
_entry.id   AF-A0A813FWI5-F1
#
_cell.length_a   1.000
_cell.length_b   1.000
_cell.length_c   1.000
_cell.angle_alpha   90.00
_cell.angle_beta   90.00
_cell.angle_gamma   90.00
#
_symmetry.space_group_name_H-M   'P 1'
#
loop_
_entity.id
_entity.type
_entity.pdbx_description
1 polymer ?
#
loop_
_entity_poly.entity_id
_entity_poly.type
_entity_poly.pdbx_seq_one_letter_code
_entity_poly.pdbx_strand_id
1 'polypeptide(L)'
;MSIHPACKPVSGDFHILNVRIQEHVAKSFNAHLTCNLKVPYLKAVSLEGPSRNGRREAIKDGLELGKKFLAEGEAGAKSVCLKLKKAKWTPQQLMDADEKNLHVNFPLPGFREGEELVQVAERLLPPGEGWTRHSDTMLVHAQSQVYFVQYGEEAGKYYRPGASKGQWDAIGAPHSPQEHDLLVRAASASAVRRGVKLDRAVILNDIAKIARLALKMPLSFVDRPAGAYALFQGVRSADAAQWCAENFHKKLLPRLAEKIHSYETQELQSILEATLKDLDSELLSSACPFSGCSALVALFLGNRVIVAGVGDARAV
;
A
#
# COMPACT_ATOMS: atom_id res chain seq x y z
N MET A 1 -17.90 18.15 -7.62
CA MET A 1 -17.30 17.95 -6.28
C MET A 1 -16.91 16.48 -6.18
N SER A 2 -15.65 16.17 -6.47
CA SER A 2 -15.12 14.81 -6.66
C SER A 2 -14.19 14.46 -5.51
N ILE A 3 -14.57 13.48 -4.69
CA ILE A 3 -13.81 13.02 -3.51
C ILE A 3 -12.90 11.85 -3.95
N HIS A 4 -11.62 11.93 -3.58
CA HIS A 4 -10.51 11.07 -4.04
C HIS A 4 -10.48 9.69 -3.31
N PRO A 5 -10.18 8.57 -3.99
CA PRO A 5 -10.22 7.23 -3.39
C PRO A 5 -8.82 6.73 -2.98
N ALA A 6 -8.42 6.87 -1.70
CA ALA A 6 -7.11 6.32 -1.26
C ALA A 6 -6.92 6.00 0.25
N CYS A 7 -7.97 5.71 1.03
CA CYS A 7 -7.82 5.35 2.46
C CYS A 7 -8.16 3.87 2.71
N LYS A 8 -7.27 3.13 3.41
CA LYS A 8 -7.49 1.73 3.85
C LYS A 8 -7.70 1.66 5.38
N PRO A 9 -8.69 0.89 5.88
CA PRO A 9 -8.86 0.64 7.31
C PRO A 9 -8.20 -0.68 7.77
N VAL A 10 -7.92 -0.71 9.08
CA VAL A 10 -7.43 -1.85 9.87
C VAL A 10 -8.62 -2.49 10.56
N SER A 11 -8.73 -3.82 10.47
CA SER A 11 -9.92 -4.63 10.82
C SER A 11 -11.04 -4.48 9.76
N GLY A 12 -11.64 -5.60 9.34
CA GLY A 12 -12.49 -5.66 8.16
C GLY A 12 -13.79 -4.87 8.33
N ASP A 13 -13.77 -3.59 7.98
CA ASP A 13 -14.96 -2.74 7.96
C ASP A 13 -15.93 -3.21 6.87
N PHE A 14 -17.07 -3.73 7.29
CA PHE A 14 -18.22 -3.98 6.43
C PHE A 14 -19.00 -2.67 6.35
N HIS A 15 -19.07 -2.05 5.17
CA HIS A 15 -19.72 -0.74 5.09
C HIS A 15 -21.25 -0.85 5.13
N ILE A 16 -21.84 -1.82 4.41
CA ILE A 16 -23.29 -2.01 4.36
C ILE A 16 -23.56 -3.49 4.01
N LEU A 17 -24.27 -4.21 4.87
CA LEU A 17 -24.90 -5.49 4.54
C LEU A 17 -26.36 -5.22 4.21
N ASN A 18 -26.77 -5.41 2.97
CA ASN A 18 -28.14 -5.18 2.53
C ASN A 18 -28.73 -6.49 2.02
N VAL A 19 -29.73 -7.00 2.73
CA VAL A 19 -30.50 -8.17 2.31
C VAL A 19 -31.86 -7.69 1.82
N ARG A 20 -32.14 -7.91 0.53
CA ARG A 20 -33.41 -7.55 -0.11
C ARG A 20 -34.11 -8.78 -0.63
N ILE A 21 -35.43 -8.78 -0.64
CA ILE A 21 -36.20 -9.82 -1.32
C ILE A 21 -36.47 -9.35 -2.74
N GLN A 22 -36.07 -10.16 -3.72
CA GLN A 22 -36.36 -9.93 -5.13
C GLN A 22 -37.50 -10.85 -5.56
N GLU A 23 -38.44 -10.29 -6.33
CA GLU A 23 -39.55 -11.01 -6.94
C GLU A 23 -39.21 -11.29 -8.41
N HIS A 24 -39.29 -12.56 -8.81
CA HIS A 24 -39.04 -13.01 -10.17
C HIS A 24 -40.36 -13.20 -10.94
N VAL A 25 -40.27 -13.15 -12.28
CA VAL A 25 -41.39 -13.15 -13.24
C VAL A 25 -42.38 -14.32 -13.04
N ALA A 26 -41.95 -15.42 -12.42
CA ALA A 26 -42.77 -16.61 -12.17
C ALA A 26 -43.45 -16.65 -10.78
N LYS A 27 -43.64 -15.51 -10.10
CA LYS A 27 -44.13 -15.42 -8.71
C LYS A 27 -43.25 -16.17 -7.70
N SER A 28 -41.95 -16.23 -7.99
CA SER A 28 -40.98 -16.79 -7.07
C SER A 28 -40.16 -15.69 -6.41
N PHE A 29 -39.76 -15.91 -5.16
CA PHE A 29 -39.04 -14.95 -4.34
C PHE A 29 -37.66 -15.51 -4.00
N ASN A 30 -36.62 -14.68 -4.06
CA ASN A 30 -35.28 -15.03 -3.57
C ASN A 30 -34.76 -13.93 -2.65
N ALA A 31 -33.97 -14.33 -1.65
CA ALA A 31 -33.20 -13.38 -0.86
C ALA A 31 -31.92 -12.99 -1.62
N HIS A 32 -31.69 -11.70 -1.78
CA HIS A 32 -30.49 -11.17 -2.41
C HIS A 32 -29.68 -10.40 -1.36
N LEU A 33 -28.53 -10.96 -0.98
CA LEU A 33 -27.57 -10.35 -0.08
C LEU A 33 -26.52 -9.61 -0.91
N THR A 34 -26.43 -8.31 -0.68
CA THR A 34 -25.39 -7.44 -1.25
C THR A 34 -24.56 -6.84 -0.14
N CYS A 35 -23.24 -6.94 -0.25
CA CYS A 35 -22.33 -6.35 0.71
C CYS A 35 -21.10 -5.79 0.00
N ASN A 36 -20.66 -4.59 0.41
CA ASN A 36 -19.37 -4.05 0.00
C ASN A 36 -18.34 -4.36 1.08
N LEU A 37 -17.45 -5.33 0.78
CA LEU A 37 -16.32 -5.68 1.61
C LEU A 37 -15.14 -4.77 1.28
N LYS A 38 -14.45 -4.26 2.29
CA LYS A 38 -13.25 -3.43 2.11
C LYS A 38 -12.00 -4.15 2.60
N VAL A 39 -11.51 -5.17 1.88
CA VAL A 39 -10.16 -5.73 2.12
C VAL A 39 -9.63 -6.46 0.87
N PRO A 40 -8.40 -6.18 0.36
CA PRO A 40 -7.62 -4.93 0.31
C PRO A 40 -8.11 -3.96 -0.80
N TYR A 41 -9.14 -4.34 -1.54
CA TYR A 41 -9.88 -3.53 -2.51
C TYR A 41 -11.37 -3.60 -2.17
N LEU A 42 -12.17 -2.67 -2.69
CA LEU A 42 -13.63 -2.74 -2.56
C LEU A 42 -14.12 -3.94 -3.38
N LYS A 43 -14.57 -4.99 -2.68
CA LYS A 43 -15.14 -6.18 -3.29
C LYS A 43 -16.65 -6.17 -3.04
N ALA A 44 -17.42 -5.96 -4.11
CA ALA A 44 -18.86 -6.16 -4.08
C ALA A 44 -19.13 -7.67 -4.03
N VAL A 45 -19.79 -8.12 -2.95
CA VAL A 45 -20.28 -9.48 -2.80
C VAL A 45 -21.77 -9.48 -3.05
N SER A 46 -22.20 -10.26 -4.03
CA SER A 46 -23.61 -10.50 -4.37
C SER A 46 -23.88 -11.99 -4.22
N LEU A 47 -24.83 -12.34 -3.35
CA LEU A 47 -25.25 -13.72 -3.13
C LEU A 47 -26.76 -13.81 -3.24
N GLU A 48 -27.24 -14.71 -4.09
CA GLU A 48 -28.65 -15.05 -4.22
C GLU A 48 -28.96 -16.33 -3.45
N GLY A 49 -30.01 -16.28 -2.63
CA GLY A 49 -30.64 -17.43 -1.99
C GLY A 49 -31.46 -18.25 -2.99
N PRO A 50 -31.97 -19.42 -2.56
CA PRO A 50 -32.80 -20.26 -3.41
C PRO A 50 -34.13 -19.57 -3.77
N SER A 51 -34.69 -19.94 -4.91
CA SER A 51 -36.02 -19.49 -5.33
C SER A 51 -37.11 -20.20 -4.52
N ARG A 52 -38.01 -19.42 -3.93
CA ARG A 52 -39.12 -19.88 -3.07
C ARG A 52 -40.47 -19.48 -3.64
N ASN A 53 -41.50 -20.26 -3.35
CA ASN A 53 -42.86 -19.93 -3.76
C ASN A 53 -43.52 -18.92 -2.79
N GLY A 54 -43.02 -18.82 -1.56
CA GLY A 54 -43.54 -17.89 -0.56
C GLY A 54 -42.54 -16.79 -0.18
N ARG A 55 -43.00 -15.54 -0.11
CA ARG A 55 -42.20 -14.39 0.34
C ARG A 55 -41.62 -14.59 1.75
N ARG A 56 -42.38 -15.18 2.68
CA ARG A 56 -41.92 -15.48 4.05
C ARG A 56 -40.74 -16.46 4.10
N GLU A 57 -40.71 -17.44 3.19
CA GLU A 57 -39.59 -18.38 3.10
C GLU A 57 -38.32 -17.67 2.63
N ALA A 58 -38.45 -16.77 1.64
CA ALA A 58 -37.34 -15.96 1.16
C ALA A 58 -36.84 -14.99 2.24
N ILE A 59 -37.73 -14.38 3.04
CA ILE A 59 -37.34 -13.55 4.20
C ILE A 59 -36.51 -14.37 5.19
N LYS A 60 -36.93 -15.59 5.53
CA LYS A 60 -36.19 -16.46 6.46
C LYS A 60 -34.83 -16.87 5.90
N ASP A 61 -34.75 -17.20 4.61
CA ASP A 61 -33.49 -17.46 3.90
C ASP A 61 -32.53 -16.25 4.00
N GLY A 62 -33.06 -15.03 3.82
CA GLY A 62 -32.31 -13.79 3.93
C GLY A 62 -31.73 -13.54 5.32
N LEU A 63 -32.50 -13.84 6.38
CA LEU A 63 -32.03 -13.71 7.77
C LEU A 63 -30.89 -14.68 8.09
N GLU A 64 -31.00 -15.95 7.68
CA GLU A 64 -29.94 -16.94 7.88
C GLU A 64 -28.67 -16.61 7.08
N LEU A 65 -28.83 -16.13 5.84
CA LEU A 65 -27.72 -15.64 5.02
C LEU A 65 -26.98 -14.47 5.69
N GLY A 66 -27.72 -13.45 6.15
CA GLY A 66 -27.16 -12.30 6.85
C GLY A 66 -26.43 -12.70 8.13
N LYS A 67 -27.07 -13.50 8.98
CA LYS A 67 -26.50 -14.01 10.24
C LYS A 67 -25.18 -14.76 10.01
N LYS A 68 -25.12 -15.62 9.00
CA LYS A 68 -23.93 -16.43 8.71
C LYS A 68 -22.84 -15.63 8.01
N PHE A 69 -23.21 -14.65 7.20
CA PHE A 69 -22.24 -13.69 6.66
C PHE A 69 -21.53 -12.91 7.77
N LEU A 70 -22.25 -12.49 8.81
CA LEU A 70 -21.66 -11.76 9.92
C LEU A 70 -20.76 -12.62 10.79
N ALA A 71 -21.12 -13.89 10.99
CA ALA A 71 -20.35 -14.81 11.81
C ALA A 71 -19.06 -15.29 11.11
N GLU A 72 -19.12 -15.55 9.79
CA GLU A 72 -18.11 -16.33 9.06
C GLU A 72 -17.69 -15.67 7.72
N GLY A 73 -18.18 -14.47 7.41
CA GLY A 73 -17.91 -13.75 6.17
C GLY A 73 -18.55 -14.39 4.92
N GLU A 74 -17.97 -14.10 3.75
CA GLU A 74 -18.45 -14.60 2.45
C GLU A 74 -18.51 -16.13 2.39
N ALA A 75 -17.54 -16.82 3.04
CA ALA A 75 -17.47 -18.28 3.05
C ALA A 75 -18.68 -18.90 3.79
N GLY A 76 -19.05 -18.34 4.94
CA GLY A 76 -20.21 -18.81 5.71
C GLY A 76 -21.52 -18.61 4.97
N ALA A 77 -21.70 -17.45 4.34
CA ALA A 77 -22.91 -17.16 3.54
C ALA A 77 -23.04 -18.12 2.34
N LYS A 78 -21.94 -18.43 1.63
CA LYS A 78 -21.94 -19.42 0.54
C LYS A 78 -22.30 -20.82 1.03
N SER A 79 -21.74 -21.24 2.17
CA SER A 79 -22.05 -22.53 2.80
C SER A 79 -23.54 -22.66 3.13
N VAL A 80 -24.13 -21.58 3.65
CA VAL A 80 -25.55 -21.55 4.03
C VAL A 80 -26.45 -21.50 2.82
N CYS A 81 -26.11 -20.75 1.77
CA CYS A 81 -26.86 -20.78 0.51
C CYS A 81 -27.01 -22.21 -0.05
N LEU A 82 -25.94 -23.02 -0.01
CA LEU A 82 -25.99 -24.42 -0.44
C LEU A 82 -26.90 -25.29 0.45
N LYS A 83 -26.93 -25.03 1.76
CA LYS A 83 -27.83 -25.73 2.69
C LYS A 83 -29.29 -25.33 2.47
N LEU A 84 -29.56 -24.04 2.26
CA LEU A 84 -30.91 -23.51 2.05
C LEU A 84 -31.57 -24.08 0.79
N LYS A 85 -30.80 -24.39 -0.26
CA LYS A 85 -31.31 -25.10 -1.46
C LYS A 85 -31.99 -26.43 -1.16
N LYS A 86 -31.60 -27.12 -0.08
CA LYS A 86 -32.18 -28.40 0.35
C LYS A 86 -33.17 -28.24 1.50
N ALA A 87 -33.12 -27.10 2.21
CA ALA A 87 -33.95 -26.84 3.36
C ALA A 87 -35.39 -26.51 2.95
N LYS A 88 -36.35 -26.98 3.75
CA LYS A 88 -37.76 -26.55 3.71
C LYS A 88 -38.11 -25.98 5.07
N TRP A 89 -38.72 -24.80 5.09
CA TRP A 89 -39.13 -24.13 6.32
C TRP A 89 -40.44 -24.72 6.81
N THR A 90 -40.54 -24.98 8.11
CA THR A 90 -41.82 -25.39 8.72
C THR A 90 -42.72 -24.17 8.92
N PRO A 91 -44.06 -24.33 8.94
CA PRO A 91 -44.97 -23.22 9.18
C PRO A 91 -44.67 -22.44 10.46
N GLN A 92 -44.22 -23.15 11.51
CA GLN A 92 -43.85 -22.55 12.79
C GLN A 92 -42.62 -21.64 12.68
N GLN A 93 -41.62 -22.01 11.86
CA GLN A 93 -40.43 -21.18 11.63
C GLN A 93 -40.72 -19.92 10.81
N LEU A 94 -41.82 -19.93 10.03
CA LEU A 94 -42.27 -18.81 9.21
C LEU A 94 -43.15 -17.81 9.98
N MET A 95 -43.59 -18.12 11.20
CA MET A 95 -44.37 -17.20 12.01
C MET A 95 -43.57 -15.96 12.41
N ASP A 96 -42.26 -16.12 12.62
CA ASP A 96 -41.34 -15.05 13.03
C ASP A 96 -40.70 -14.29 11.85
N ALA A 97 -41.05 -14.66 10.61
CA ALA A 97 -40.47 -14.07 9.40
C ALA A 97 -41.15 -12.74 9.05
N ASP A 98 -40.64 -11.64 9.60
CA ASP A 98 -41.02 -10.26 9.24
C ASP A 98 -39.93 -9.61 8.39
N GLU A 99 -40.35 -8.88 7.35
CA GLU A 99 -39.47 -8.11 6.46
C GLU A 99 -38.73 -6.99 7.20
N LYS A 100 -39.31 -6.48 8.29
CA LYS A 100 -38.64 -5.51 9.18
C LYS A 100 -37.34 -6.07 9.76
N ASN A 101 -37.27 -7.38 9.97
CA ASN A 101 -36.08 -8.04 10.52
C ASN A 101 -34.92 -8.09 9.51
N LEU A 102 -35.16 -7.88 8.21
CA LEU A 102 -34.10 -7.77 7.19
C LEU A 102 -33.38 -6.42 7.24
N HIS A 103 -34.06 -5.38 7.73
CA HIS A 103 -33.54 -4.02 7.82
C HIS A 103 -32.93 -3.66 9.17
N VAL A 104 -33.06 -4.54 10.17
CA VAL A 104 -32.32 -4.38 11.42
C VAL A 104 -30.87 -4.64 11.06
N ASN A 105 -30.11 -3.54 10.89
CA ASN A 105 -28.66 -3.55 10.82
C ASN A 105 -28.21 -4.52 11.90
N PHE A 106 -27.77 -5.71 11.51
CA PHE A 106 -27.34 -6.69 12.49
C PHE A 106 -26.23 -6.00 13.28
N PRO A 107 -26.45 -5.71 14.57
CA PRO A 107 -25.46 -4.98 15.34
C PRO A 107 -24.20 -5.84 15.31
N LEU A 108 -23.11 -5.26 14.80
CA LEU A 108 -21.82 -5.91 14.86
C LEU A 108 -21.61 -6.31 16.34
N PRO A 109 -21.17 -7.55 16.62
CA PRO A 109 -20.96 -8.01 17.99
C PRO A 109 -20.05 -6.99 18.73
N GLY A 110 -20.64 -6.21 19.64
CA GLY A 110 -19.94 -5.11 20.33
C GLY A 110 -20.72 -3.78 20.43
N PHE A 111 -21.76 -3.55 19.64
CA PHE A 111 -22.62 -2.36 19.78
C PHE A 111 -23.76 -2.59 20.78
N ARG A 112 -23.84 -1.76 21.83
CA ARG A 112 -24.94 -1.78 22.81
C ARG A 112 -26.12 -0.96 22.29
N GLU A 113 -27.34 -1.47 22.46
CA GLU A 113 -28.56 -0.72 22.22
C GLU A 113 -28.61 0.49 23.17
N GLY A 114 -28.65 1.70 22.63
CA GLY A 114 -28.87 2.94 23.39
C GLY A 114 -27.69 3.91 23.48
N GLU A 115 -26.51 3.57 22.95
CA GLU A 115 -25.52 4.60 22.64
C GLU A 115 -25.99 5.33 21.37
N GLU A 116 -26.34 6.61 21.50
CA GLU A 116 -26.44 7.50 20.34
C GLU A 116 -25.18 7.26 19.51
N LEU A 117 -25.38 7.01 18.22
CA LEU A 117 -24.30 7.03 17.23
C LEU A 117 -23.71 8.45 17.28
N VAL A 118 -22.83 8.70 18.24
CA VAL A 118 -21.85 9.76 18.17
C VAL A 118 -21.22 9.50 16.83
N GLN A 119 -21.50 10.39 15.87
CA GLN A 119 -20.82 10.40 14.60
C GLN A 119 -19.37 10.73 14.96
N VAL A 120 -18.63 9.71 15.37
CA VAL A 120 -17.19 9.77 15.52
C VAL A 120 -16.76 10.07 14.11
N ALA A 121 -16.50 11.35 13.83
CA ALA A 121 -16.05 11.82 12.54
C ALA A 121 -14.94 10.86 12.10
N GLU A 122 -15.23 10.10 11.04
CA GLU A 122 -14.47 8.92 10.69
C GLU A 122 -13.02 9.32 10.52
N ARG A 123 -12.14 8.78 11.37
CA ARG A 123 -10.73 9.20 11.41
C ARG A 123 -10.12 8.85 10.07
N LEU A 124 -9.77 9.85 9.25
CA LEU A 124 -9.10 9.56 8.01
C LEU A 124 -7.70 9.00 8.31
N LEU A 125 -7.31 7.98 7.56
CA LEU A 125 -5.99 7.37 7.62
C LEU A 125 -5.31 7.58 6.26
N PRO A 126 -4.13 8.20 6.22
CA PRO A 126 -3.40 8.38 4.98
C PRO A 126 -2.93 7.02 4.45
N PRO A 127 -2.80 6.87 3.13
CA PRO A 127 -2.21 5.67 2.55
C PRO A 127 -0.73 5.55 2.93
N GLY A 128 -0.25 4.30 2.96
CA GLY A 128 1.15 3.98 3.24
C GLY A 128 1.43 3.65 4.70
N GLU A 129 2.67 3.24 4.95
CA GLU A 129 3.19 2.92 6.28
C GLU A 129 4.02 4.09 6.83
N GLY A 130 4.37 4.08 8.12
CA GLY A 130 5.32 5.05 8.70
C GLY A 130 4.71 6.35 9.23
N TRP A 131 3.39 6.48 9.24
CA TRP A 131 2.69 7.60 9.86
C TRP A 131 2.66 7.46 11.38
N THR A 132 3.08 8.51 12.08
CA THR A 132 3.03 8.60 13.54
C THR A 132 2.17 9.79 13.97
N ARG A 133 1.65 9.75 15.20
CA ARG A 133 0.82 10.84 15.73
C ARG A 133 1.69 12.07 16.01
N HIS A 134 1.33 13.22 15.43
CA HIS A 134 1.95 14.50 15.76
C HIS A 134 1.09 15.29 16.74
N SER A 135 -0.22 15.36 16.47
CA SER A 135 -1.22 16.01 17.31
C SER A 135 -2.51 15.16 17.32
N ASP A 136 -3.54 15.64 18.01
CA ASP A 136 -4.85 14.97 18.02
C ASP A 136 -5.53 15.00 16.66
N THR A 137 -5.15 15.96 15.81
CA THR A 137 -5.75 16.17 14.50
C THR A 137 -4.83 15.82 13.34
N MET A 138 -3.54 15.59 13.58
CA MET A 138 -2.55 15.38 12.54
C MET A 138 -1.65 14.17 12.78
N LEU A 139 -1.40 13.43 11.71
CA LEU A 139 -0.32 12.46 11.62
C LEU A 139 0.87 13.09 10.91
N VAL A 140 2.07 12.59 11.17
CA VAL A 140 3.31 13.02 10.52
C VAL A 140 4.06 11.81 9.98
N HIS A 141 4.65 11.98 8.80
CA HIS A 141 5.64 11.08 8.25
C HIS A 141 7.03 11.70 8.49
N ALA A 142 7.72 11.24 9.54
CA ALA A 142 8.88 11.93 10.10
C ALA A 142 10.07 12.13 9.16
N GLN A 143 10.28 11.27 8.15
CA GLN A 143 11.42 11.40 7.23
C GLN A 143 11.18 12.46 6.15
N SER A 144 9.97 12.52 5.61
CA SER A 144 9.60 13.46 4.55
C SER A 144 9.01 14.77 5.07
N GLN A 145 8.86 14.87 6.40
CA GLN A 145 8.27 16.01 7.10
C GLN A 145 6.90 16.38 6.52
N VAL A 146 6.10 15.37 6.17
CA VAL A 146 4.74 15.56 5.65
C VAL A 146 3.73 15.26 6.74
N TYR A 147 2.76 16.15 6.86
CA TYR A 147 1.70 16.12 7.85
C TYR A 147 0.37 15.85 7.17
N PHE A 148 -0.48 15.05 7.79
CA PHE A 148 -1.79 14.65 7.27
C PHE A 148 -2.87 14.97 8.29
N VAL A 149 -3.90 15.71 7.88
CA VAL A 149 -5.00 16.12 8.74
C VAL A 149 -6.10 15.06 8.76
N GLN A 150 -6.44 14.55 9.94
CA GLN A 150 -7.42 13.47 10.13
C GLN A 150 -8.86 13.94 10.30
N TYR A 151 -9.09 15.17 10.79
CA TYR A 151 -10.42 15.71 11.11
C TYR A 151 -10.56 17.20 10.76
N GLY A 152 -11.80 17.67 10.73
CA GLY A 152 -12.15 19.07 10.46
C GLY A 152 -12.38 19.36 8.98
N GLU A 153 -12.51 20.64 8.64
CA GLU A 153 -12.76 21.09 7.26
C GLU A 153 -11.57 20.78 6.32
N GLU A 154 -10.36 20.69 6.88
CA GLU A 154 -9.13 20.38 6.16
C GLU A 154 -8.79 18.87 6.16
N ALA A 155 -9.69 18.00 6.63
CA ALA A 155 -9.45 16.56 6.69
C ALA A 155 -9.08 16.00 5.30
N GLY A 156 -8.02 15.20 5.25
CA GLY A 156 -7.50 14.62 4.00
C GLY A 156 -6.44 15.46 3.29
N LYS A 157 -6.15 16.67 3.77
CA LYS A 157 -5.09 17.52 3.20
C LYS A 157 -3.71 17.19 3.79
N TYR A 158 -2.69 17.46 2.99
CA TYR A 158 -1.29 17.24 3.33
C TYR A 158 -0.56 18.58 3.44
N TYR A 159 0.33 18.70 4.42
CA TYR A 159 1.13 19.90 4.65
C TYR A 159 2.59 19.56 4.86
N ARG A 160 3.45 20.53 4.56
CA ARG A 160 4.86 20.54 4.94
C ARG A 160 5.12 21.81 5.77
N PRO A 161 5.97 21.78 6.80
CA PRO A 161 6.39 22.99 7.49
C PRO A 161 7.11 23.91 6.51
N GLY A 162 6.61 25.14 6.38
CA GLY A 162 7.21 26.16 5.54
C GLY A 162 8.47 26.77 6.16
N ALA A 163 9.08 27.73 5.46
CA ALA A 163 10.31 28.39 5.91
C ALA A 163 10.13 29.19 7.21
N SER A 164 8.93 29.72 7.45
CA SER A 164 8.60 30.49 8.65
C SER A 164 7.94 29.60 9.71
N LYS A 165 8.30 29.80 10.99
CA LYS A 165 7.71 29.05 12.11
C LYS A 165 6.19 29.24 12.14
N GLY A 166 5.44 28.15 11.97
CA GLY A 166 3.97 28.15 11.98
C GLY A 166 3.34 28.33 10.59
N GLN A 167 4.13 28.55 9.55
CA GLN A 167 3.65 28.48 8.17
C GLN A 167 3.56 27.01 7.74
N TRP A 168 2.42 26.65 7.15
CA TRP A 168 2.16 25.33 6.60
C TRP A 168 1.93 25.46 5.11
N ASP A 169 2.77 24.83 4.31
CA ASP A 169 2.62 24.81 2.87
C ASP A 169 1.81 23.57 2.49
N ALA A 170 0.65 23.79 1.88
CA ALA A 170 -0.19 22.71 1.39
C ALA A 170 0.52 21.98 0.23
N ILE A 171 0.55 20.65 0.29
CA ILE A 171 1.19 19.82 -0.72
C ILE A 171 0.21 18.81 -1.30
N GLY A 172 0.55 18.26 -2.47
CA GLY A 172 -0.22 17.19 -3.10
C GLY A 172 -0.24 15.91 -2.26
N ALA A 173 -1.16 15.01 -2.59
CA ALA A 173 -1.20 13.69 -1.97
C ALA A 173 0.08 12.88 -2.28
N PRO A 174 0.53 12.01 -1.36
CA PRO A 174 1.63 11.09 -1.61
C PRO A 174 1.37 10.20 -2.82
N HIS A 175 2.44 9.75 -3.47
CA HIS A 175 2.33 8.84 -4.61
C HIS A 175 1.73 7.51 -4.17
N SER A 176 0.76 7.02 -4.94
CA SER A 176 0.28 5.65 -4.78
C SER A 176 1.13 4.75 -5.66
N PRO A 177 1.88 3.78 -5.08
CA PRO A 177 2.78 2.94 -5.85
C PRO A 177 2.01 2.14 -6.89
N GLN A 178 2.50 2.14 -8.13
CA GLN A 178 1.95 1.31 -9.20
C GLN A 178 2.76 0.02 -9.33
N GLU A 179 2.07 -1.09 -9.54
CA GLU A 179 2.71 -2.36 -9.87
C GLU A 179 2.71 -2.55 -11.38
N HIS A 180 3.89 -2.75 -11.95
CA HIS A 180 4.10 -3.00 -13.36
C HIS A 180 4.48 -4.47 -13.57
N ASP A 181 3.96 -5.08 -14.64
CA ASP A 181 4.26 -6.46 -15.02
C ASP A 181 5.62 -6.57 -15.71
N LEU A 182 6.68 -6.33 -14.95
CA LEU A 182 8.06 -6.40 -15.40
C LEU A 182 8.87 -7.30 -14.47
N LEU A 183 9.67 -8.20 -15.05
CA LEU A 183 10.58 -9.06 -14.30
C LEU A 183 12.01 -8.57 -14.46
N VAL A 184 12.57 -7.98 -13.41
CA VAL A 184 13.98 -7.56 -13.39
C VAL A 184 14.82 -8.64 -12.72
N ARG A 185 15.91 -9.04 -13.38
CA ARG A 185 16.89 -9.99 -12.85
C ARG A 185 18.28 -9.37 -12.94
N ALA A 186 19.06 -9.54 -11.89
CA ALA A 186 20.42 -9.06 -11.84
C ALA A 186 21.36 -10.17 -11.42
N ALA A 187 22.52 -10.20 -12.07
CA ALA A 187 23.63 -11.07 -11.73
C ALA A 187 24.93 -10.27 -11.93
N SER A 188 25.97 -10.66 -11.22
CA SER A 188 27.30 -10.06 -11.36
C SER A 188 28.32 -11.14 -11.66
N ALA A 189 29.17 -10.88 -12.64
CA ALA A 189 30.37 -11.65 -12.92
C ALA A 189 31.57 -10.70 -12.96
N SER A 190 32.72 -11.13 -12.44
CA SER A 190 33.95 -10.33 -12.47
C SER A 190 35.14 -11.27 -12.52
N ALA A 191 36.14 -10.89 -13.31
CA ALA A 191 37.36 -11.64 -13.47
C ALA A 191 38.42 -11.14 -12.48
N VAL A 192 39.16 -12.07 -11.88
CA VAL A 192 40.32 -11.74 -11.05
C VAL A 192 41.50 -11.41 -11.97
N ARG A 193 42.10 -10.23 -11.82
CA ARG A 193 43.29 -9.83 -12.57
C ARG A 193 44.48 -9.76 -11.63
N ARG A 194 45.58 -10.44 -11.96
CA ARG A 194 46.82 -10.46 -11.13
C ARG A 194 46.55 -10.82 -9.66
N GLY A 195 45.63 -11.76 -9.43
CA GLY A 195 45.28 -12.23 -8.08
C GLY A 195 44.32 -11.32 -7.29
N VAL A 196 43.90 -10.17 -7.83
CA VAL A 196 42.98 -9.25 -7.15
C VAL A 196 41.73 -8.98 -7.98
N LYS A 197 40.57 -9.02 -7.34
CA LYS A 197 39.30 -8.59 -7.93
C LYS A 197 39.16 -7.08 -7.75
N LEU A 198 39.18 -6.31 -8.84
CA LEU A 198 39.08 -4.85 -8.80
C LEU A 198 37.65 -4.32 -8.85
N ASP A 199 36.71 -5.12 -9.38
CA ASP A 199 35.33 -4.68 -9.58
C ASP A 199 34.45 -5.10 -8.40
N ARG A 200 33.45 -4.27 -8.11
CA ARG A 200 32.41 -4.54 -7.12
C ARG A 200 31.05 -4.19 -7.72
N ALA A 201 30.11 -5.11 -7.59
CA ALA A 201 28.74 -4.89 -7.99
C ALA A 201 27.85 -4.84 -6.75
N VAL A 202 26.90 -3.91 -6.74
CA VAL A 202 25.86 -3.81 -5.73
C VAL A 202 24.52 -4.11 -6.40
N ILE A 203 23.76 -5.01 -5.80
CA ILE A 203 22.47 -5.46 -6.33
C ILE A 203 21.42 -5.27 -5.24
N LEU A 204 20.56 -4.26 -5.41
CA LEU A 204 19.43 -3.96 -4.54
C LEU A 204 18.15 -4.35 -5.28
N ASN A 205 17.78 -5.64 -5.24
CA ASN A 205 16.63 -6.17 -6.00
C ASN A 205 15.26 -5.64 -5.55
N ASP A 206 15.16 -5.20 -4.28
CA ASP A 206 13.92 -4.68 -3.70
C ASP A 206 14.28 -3.51 -2.76
N ILE A 207 14.31 -2.31 -3.34
CA ILE A 207 14.66 -1.08 -2.61
C ILE A 207 13.74 -0.86 -1.41
N ALA A 208 12.45 -1.18 -1.53
CA ALA A 208 11.49 -0.96 -0.44
C ALA A 208 11.78 -1.86 0.77
N LYS A 209 12.11 -3.13 0.54
CA LYS A 209 12.54 -4.05 1.62
C LYS A 209 13.88 -3.64 2.21
N ILE A 210 14.84 -3.26 1.37
CA ILE A 210 16.19 -2.89 1.83
C ILE A 210 16.14 -1.60 2.65
N ALA A 211 15.35 -0.61 2.22
CA ALA A 211 15.11 0.61 2.99
C ALA A 211 14.47 0.32 4.34
N ARG A 212 13.52 -0.62 4.42
CA ARG A 212 12.94 -1.04 5.71
C ARG A 212 14.00 -1.56 6.67
N LEU A 213 15.00 -2.30 6.19
CA LEU A 213 16.09 -2.82 7.02
C LEU A 213 17.11 -1.74 7.38
N ALA A 214 17.52 -0.91 6.42
CA ALA A 214 18.58 0.07 6.59
C ALA A 214 18.11 1.34 7.32
N LEU A 215 16.94 1.87 6.95
CA LEU A 215 16.38 3.12 7.46
C LEU A 215 15.30 2.91 8.52
N LYS A 216 14.96 1.66 8.84
CA LYS A 216 13.80 1.28 9.67
C LYS A 216 12.47 1.82 9.12
N MET A 217 12.41 2.13 7.83
CA MET A 217 11.23 2.66 7.16
C MET A 217 11.12 2.11 5.73
N PRO A 218 9.97 1.55 5.34
CA PRO A 218 9.76 1.08 3.98
C PRO A 218 9.43 2.24 3.02
N LEU A 219 10.05 2.22 1.83
CA LEU A 219 9.72 3.12 0.73
C LEU A 219 8.46 2.64 0.00
N SER A 220 7.32 2.67 0.71
CA SER A 220 6.04 2.13 0.23
C SER A 220 5.41 2.94 -0.90
N PHE A 221 5.88 4.15 -1.16
CA PHE A 221 5.41 5.06 -2.21
C PHE A 221 6.15 4.90 -3.54
N VAL A 222 7.06 3.94 -3.68
CA VAL A 222 7.83 3.76 -4.92
C VAL A 222 7.18 2.68 -5.80
N ASP A 223 7.09 2.95 -7.10
CA ASP A 223 6.54 2.02 -8.10
C ASP A 223 7.33 0.70 -8.14
N ARG A 224 6.65 -0.40 -8.40
CA ARG A 224 7.24 -1.75 -8.48
C ARG A 224 7.29 -2.24 -9.93
N PRO A 225 8.36 -2.92 -10.36
CA PRO A 225 9.55 -3.29 -9.58
C PRO A 225 10.40 -2.09 -9.16
N ALA A 226 11.02 -2.17 -7.97
CA ALA A 226 11.90 -1.12 -7.45
C ALA A 226 13.28 -1.72 -7.14
N GLY A 227 14.27 -1.44 -7.97
CA GLY A 227 15.62 -1.99 -7.84
C GLY A 227 16.71 -0.96 -8.13
N ALA A 228 17.88 -1.13 -7.52
CA ALA A 228 19.05 -0.31 -7.80
C ALA A 228 20.28 -1.20 -7.98
N TYR A 229 21.06 -0.91 -9.00
CA TYR A 229 22.23 -1.68 -9.39
C TYR A 229 23.40 -0.73 -9.53
N ALA A 230 24.57 -1.11 -9.05
CA ALA A 230 25.78 -0.33 -9.22
C ALA A 230 26.93 -1.24 -9.59
N LEU A 231 27.80 -0.77 -10.47
CA LEU A 231 29.07 -1.37 -10.82
C LEU A 231 30.16 -0.35 -10.53
N PHE A 232 31.08 -0.69 -9.64
CA PHE A 232 32.26 0.09 -9.30
C PHE A 232 33.50 -0.66 -9.78
N GLN A 233 34.28 -0.06 -10.67
CA GLN A 233 35.49 -0.64 -11.23
C GLN A 233 36.71 0.08 -10.66
N GLY A 234 37.46 -0.58 -9.78
CA GLY A 234 38.64 0.00 -9.13
C GLY A 234 39.78 0.28 -10.10
N VAL A 235 40.44 1.42 -9.91
CA VAL A 235 41.63 1.86 -10.64
C VAL A 235 42.82 1.77 -9.68
N ARG A 236 43.86 1.04 -10.10
CA ARG A 236 45.07 0.70 -9.31
C ARG A 236 44.84 -0.23 -8.11
N SER A 237 43.79 -0.03 -7.31
CA SER A 237 43.41 -0.92 -6.21
C SER A 237 41.90 -1.18 -6.16
N ALA A 238 41.49 -2.16 -5.35
CA ALA A 238 40.08 -2.50 -5.16
C ALA A 238 39.40 -1.66 -4.06
N ASP A 239 40.16 -0.85 -3.34
CA ASP A 239 39.71 -0.24 -2.08
C ASP A 239 38.64 0.83 -2.33
N ALA A 240 38.82 1.70 -3.31
CA ALA A 240 37.80 2.68 -3.69
C ALA A 240 36.50 2.03 -4.16
N ALA A 241 36.59 1.00 -5.02
CA ALA A 241 35.41 0.29 -5.50
C ALA A 241 34.67 -0.44 -4.37
N GLN A 242 35.40 -1.05 -3.43
CA GLN A 242 34.83 -1.65 -2.23
C GLN A 242 34.15 -0.60 -1.35
N TRP A 243 34.82 0.51 -1.08
CA TRP A 243 34.30 1.58 -0.24
C TRP A 243 33.02 2.18 -0.84
N CYS A 244 33.01 2.47 -2.14
CA CYS A 244 31.83 2.99 -2.83
C CYS A 244 30.68 1.97 -2.80
N ALA A 245 30.96 0.68 -3.02
CA ALA A 245 29.94 -0.37 -2.96
C ALA A 245 29.28 -0.48 -1.56
N GLU A 246 30.07 -0.38 -0.50
CA GLU A 246 29.59 -0.45 0.89
C GLU A 246 28.78 0.78 1.32
N ASN A 247 29.03 1.94 0.72
CA ASN A 247 28.41 3.19 1.12
C ASN A 247 27.32 3.68 0.15
N PHE A 248 27.23 3.13 -1.06
CA PHE A 248 26.26 3.53 -2.07
C PHE A 248 24.81 3.55 -1.56
N HIS A 249 24.34 2.45 -0.97
CA HIS A 249 22.97 2.34 -0.47
C HIS A 249 22.70 3.31 0.69
N LYS A 250 23.73 3.65 1.49
CA LYS A 250 23.60 4.59 2.62
C LYS A 250 23.38 6.02 2.15
N LYS A 251 23.80 6.36 0.93
CA LYS A 251 23.60 7.69 0.30
C LYS A 251 22.32 7.74 -0.52
N LEU A 252 22.07 6.69 -1.31
CA LEU A 252 20.91 6.64 -2.20
C LEU A 252 19.58 6.57 -1.43
N LEU A 253 19.48 5.66 -0.45
CA LEU A 253 18.19 5.37 0.21
C LEU A 253 17.63 6.57 0.98
N PRO A 254 18.41 7.33 1.78
CA PRO A 254 17.89 8.53 2.44
C PRO A 254 17.37 9.58 1.46
N ARG A 255 18.06 9.78 0.32
CA ARG A 255 17.63 10.75 -0.71
C ARG A 255 16.31 10.33 -1.35
N LEU A 256 16.11 9.03 -1.59
CA LEU A 256 14.82 8.50 -2.06
C LEU A 256 13.72 8.55 -1.00
N ALA A 257 14.07 8.62 0.29
CA ALA A 257 13.11 8.70 1.39
C ALA A 257 12.61 10.13 1.67
N GLU A 258 13.34 11.14 1.20
CA GLU A 258 13.04 12.55 1.45
C GLU A 258 11.72 13.01 0.81
N LYS A 259 11.40 12.49 -0.38
CA LYS A 259 10.19 12.82 -1.13
C LYS A 259 9.26 11.60 -1.25
N ILE A 260 8.01 11.77 -0.80
CA ILE A 260 6.95 10.74 -0.85
C ILE A 260 6.01 10.89 -2.06
N HIS A 261 6.19 11.95 -2.86
CA HIS A 261 5.43 12.22 -4.08
C HIS A 261 6.05 11.52 -5.29
N SER A 262 5.37 11.58 -6.43
CA SER A 262 5.91 11.03 -7.66
C SER A 262 7.22 11.74 -8.02
N TYR A 263 8.25 10.95 -8.27
CA TYR A 263 9.50 11.47 -8.81
C TYR A 263 9.36 11.75 -10.30
N GLU A 264 9.86 12.89 -10.74
CA GLU A 264 10.10 13.15 -12.15
C GLU A 264 11.44 12.57 -12.59
N THR A 265 11.60 12.31 -13.89
CA THR A 265 12.84 11.71 -14.42
C THR A 265 14.06 12.59 -14.14
N GLN A 266 13.93 13.92 -14.24
CA GLN A 266 15.01 14.86 -13.95
C GLN A 266 15.43 14.81 -12.48
N GLU A 267 14.46 14.69 -11.56
CA GLU A 267 14.76 14.58 -10.13
C GLU A 267 15.51 13.30 -9.81
N LEU A 268 15.12 12.16 -10.42
CA LEU A 268 15.84 10.89 -10.24
C LEU A 268 17.26 10.97 -10.78
N GLN A 269 17.47 11.66 -11.91
CA GLN A 269 18.81 11.93 -12.43
C GLN A 269 19.64 12.77 -11.44
N SER A 270 19.07 13.85 -10.92
CA SER A 270 19.74 14.68 -9.90
C SER A 270 20.05 13.92 -8.62
N ILE A 271 19.18 12.99 -8.19
CA ILE A 271 19.43 12.13 -7.02
C ILE A 271 20.63 11.21 -7.26
N LEU A 272 20.72 10.57 -8.43
CA LEU A 272 21.87 9.71 -8.75
C LEU A 272 23.16 10.52 -8.86
N GLU A 273 23.11 11.68 -9.50
CA GLU A 273 24.25 12.60 -9.60
C GLU A 273 24.73 13.05 -8.21
N ALA A 274 23.81 13.51 -7.36
CA ALA A 274 24.14 13.93 -5.99
C ALA A 274 24.70 12.76 -5.16
N THR A 275 24.14 11.56 -5.34
CA THR A 275 24.64 10.34 -4.68
C THR A 275 26.09 10.04 -5.07
N LEU A 276 26.44 10.16 -6.35
CA LEU A 276 27.81 9.96 -6.83
C LEU A 276 28.77 11.05 -6.33
N LYS A 277 28.33 12.32 -6.29
CA LYS A 277 29.12 13.42 -5.73
C LYS A 277 29.37 13.27 -4.23
N ASP A 278 28.39 12.79 -3.47
CA ASP A 278 28.57 12.50 -2.05
C ASP A 278 29.58 11.38 -1.84
N LEU A 279 29.49 10.31 -2.63
CA LEU A 279 30.44 9.20 -2.57
C LEU A 279 31.85 9.65 -2.91
N ASP A 280 32.03 10.48 -3.94
CA ASP A 280 33.33 11.02 -4.35
C ASP A 280 33.94 11.89 -3.25
N SER A 281 33.16 12.84 -2.71
CA SER A 281 33.64 13.74 -1.66
C SER A 281 34.03 12.99 -0.38
N GLU A 282 33.26 11.97 0.01
CA GLU A 282 33.59 11.14 1.16
C GLU A 282 34.75 10.17 0.90
N LEU A 283 34.86 9.62 -0.31
CA LEU A 283 36.00 8.78 -0.70
C LEU A 283 37.32 9.56 -0.60
N LEU A 284 37.33 10.83 -1.05
CA LEU A 284 38.49 11.72 -0.92
C LEU A 284 38.87 12.00 0.54
N SER A 285 37.91 11.92 1.47
CA SER A 285 38.15 12.05 2.91
C SER A 285 38.44 10.72 3.64
N SER A 286 38.37 9.59 2.92
CA SER A 286 38.49 8.25 3.49
C SER A 286 39.95 7.79 3.66
N ALA A 287 40.15 6.55 4.10
CA ALA A 287 41.48 5.94 4.23
C ALA A 287 42.15 5.60 2.87
N CYS A 288 41.43 5.69 1.75
CA CYS A 288 41.94 5.38 0.41
C CYS A 288 41.83 6.56 -0.58
N PRO A 289 42.30 7.77 -0.24
CA PRO A 289 42.07 8.98 -1.04
C PRO A 289 42.84 8.99 -2.38
N PHE A 290 43.84 8.10 -2.52
CA PHE A 290 44.64 7.93 -3.74
C PHE A 290 44.16 6.78 -4.63
N SER A 291 43.15 6.03 -4.18
CA SER A 291 42.48 5.00 -4.98
C SER A 291 41.30 5.64 -5.71
N GLY A 292 41.07 5.25 -6.95
CA GLY A 292 39.95 5.74 -7.76
C GLY A 292 39.08 4.59 -8.24
N CYS A 293 37.86 4.87 -8.68
CA CYS A 293 37.05 3.89 -9.39
C CYS A 293 36.19 4.56 -10.48
N SER A 294 35.87 3.82 -11.54
CA SER A 294 34.74 4.15 -12.40
C SER A 294 33.45 3.63 -11.76
N ALA A 295 32.33 4.32 -11.98
CA ALA A 295 31.05 3.96 -11.43
C ALA A 295 29.97 3.98 -12.52
N LEU A 296 29.08 2.99 -12.51
CA LEU A 296 27.85 2.97 -13.29
C LEU A 296 26.72 2.55 -12.36
N VAL A 297 25.71 3.39 -12.23
CA VAL A 297 24.55 3.15 -11.37
C VAL A 297 23.28 3.18 -12.23
N ALA A 298 22.39 2.22 -11.97
CA ALA A 298 21.10 2.11 -12.62
C ALA A 298 20.01 1.99 -11.55
N LEU A 299 19.04 2.90 -11.59
CA LEU A 299 17.86 2.91 -10.74
C LEU A 299 16.64 2.53 -11.58
N PHE A 300 15.92 1.52 -11.10
CA PHE A 300 14.74 0.98 -11.74
C PHE A 300 13.54 1.20 -10.82
N LEU A 301 12.54 1.97 -11.28
CA LEU A 301 11.31 2.25 -10.54
C LEU A 301 10.11 2.08 -11.48
N GLY A 302 9.30 1.05 -11.24
CA GLY A 302 8.14 0.73 -12.06
C GLY A 302 8.52 0.38 -13.49
N ASN A 303 8.15 1.23 -14.45
CA ASN A 303 8.51 1.10 -15.86
C ASN A 303 9.66 2.03 -16.31
N ARG A 304 10.38 2.65 -15.37
CA ARG A 304 11.43 3.62 -15.66
C ARG A 304 12.80 3.10 -15.27
N VAL A 305 13.78 3.37 -16.13
CA VAL A 305 15.21 3.10 -15.88
C VAL A 305 15.97 4.40 -16.01
N ILE A 306 16.72 4.74 -14.95
CA ILE A 306 17.56 5.92 -14.90
C ILE A 306 18.98 5.43 -14.66
N VAL A 307 19.89 5.82 -15.55
CA VAL A 307 21.30 5.41 -15.49
C VAL A 307 22.16 6.65 -15.35
N ALA A 308 23.14 6.59 -14.45
CA ALA A 308 24.19 7.59 -14.32
C ALA A 308 25.54 6.87 -14.22
N GLY A 309 26.60 7.48 -14.75
CA GLY A 309 27.92 6.86 -14.71
C GLY A 309 29.05 7.88 -14.84
N VAL A 310 30.22 7.49 -14.35
CA VAL A 310 31.47 8.24 -14.39
C VAL A 310 32.59 7.26 -14.74
N GLY A 311 33.39 7.60 -15.76
CA GLY A 311 34.47 6.76 -16.26
C GLY A 311 34.05 5.83 -17.41
N ASP A 312 34.69 4.67 -17.52
CA ASP A 312 34.61 3.80 -18.70
C ASP A 312 33.51 2.71 -18.62
N ALA A 313 32.77 2.67 -17.51
CA ALA A 313 31.68 1.73 -17.33
C ALA A 313 30.46 2.14 -18.19
N ARG A 314 29.79 1.16 -18.82
CA ARG A 314 28.70 1.40 -19.77
C ARG A 314 27.46 0.57 -19.47
N ALA A 315 26.28 1.16 -19.67
CA ALA A 315 25.00 0.47 -19.76
C ALA A 315 24.59 0.33 -21.23
N VAL A 316 23.97 -0.80 -21.59
CA VAL A 316 23.47 -1.10 -22.94
C VAL A 316 22.05 -1.61 -22.83
#